data_AF-A0A9E0T806-F1
#
_entry.id   AF-A0A9E0T806-F1
#
_cell.length_a   1.000
_cell.length_b   1.000
_cell.length_c   1.000
_cell.angle_alpha   90.00
_cell.angle_beta   90.00
_cell.angle_gamma   90.00
#
_symmetry.space_group_name_H-M   'P 1'
#
loop_
_entity.id
_entity.type
_entity.pdbx_description
1 polymer ?
#
loop_
_entity_poly.entity_id
_entity_poly.type
_entity_poly.pdbx_seq_one_letter_code
_entity_poly.pdbx_strand_id
1 'polypeptide(L)'
;MYLPHSYRERYRQHRDAKEAATKAKWYAAHPDNRSWWDKLRKRKPPSYIRPADSPFTYPPFEPTPEQQQNMERLSAILARRDGESLRWHAIPLAELYREQGRFEEAQRVMDVAEKREDDVTVRLISRLIKERDAAPMRYRM
;
A
#
# COMPACT_ATOMS: atom_id res chain seq x y z
N MET A 1 -11.21 3.73 4.57
CA MET A 1 -11.58 3.94 3.15
C MET A 1 -11.97 2.62 2.49
N TYR A 2 -13.15 2.53 1.86
CA TYR A 2 -13.59 1.32 1.15
C TYR A 2 -13.02 1.35 -0.28
N LEU A 3 -11.99 0.55 -0.54
CA LEU A 3 -11.45 0.38 -1.89
C LEU A 3 -12.51 -0.20 -2.83
N PRO A 4 -12.62 0.26 -4.08
CA PRO A 4 -13.46 -0.37 -5.09
C PRO A 4 -13.14 -1.85 -5.19
N HIS A 5 -14.17 -2.67 -5.40
CA HIS A 5 -14.00 -4.12 -5.55
C HIS A 5 -12.97 -4.46 -6.63
N SER A 6 -12.97 -3.70 -7.73
CA SER A 6 -12.06 -3.88 -8.86
C SER A 6 -10.58 -3.66 -8.52
N TYR A 7 -10.23 -2.63 -7.74
CA TYR A 7 -8.83 -2.41 -7.35
C TYR A 7 -8.32 -3.51 -6.41
N ARG A 8 -9.18 -4.00 -5.50
CA ARG A 8 -8.84 -5.12 -4.61
C ARG A 8 -8.55 -6.39 -5.42
N GLU A 9 -9.32 -6.65 -6.46
CA GLU A 9 -9.08 -7.78 -7.36
C GLU A 9 -7.77 -7.64 -8.13
N ARG A 10 -7.49 -6.45 -8.71
CA ARG A 10 -6.21 -6.17 -9.38
C ARG A 10 -5.03 -6.36 -8.44
N TYR A 11 -5.16 -5.90 -7.19
CA TYR A 11 -4.12 -6.09 -6.18
C TYR A 11 -3.90 -7.58 -5.88
N ARG A 12 -4.97 -8.38 -5.73
CA ARG A 12 -4.85 -9.84 -5.53
C ARG A 12 -4.14 -10.51 -6.72
N GLN A 13 -4.60 -10.23 -7.93
CA GLN A 13 -4.01 -10.78 -9.16
C GLN A 13 -2.52 -10.41 -9.28
N HIS A 14 -2.15 -9.16 -8.99
CA HIS A 14 -0.76 -8.71 -8.98
C HIS A 14 0.08 -9.48 -7.96
N ARG A 15 -0.43 -9.66 -6.74
CA ARG A 15 0.27 -10.40 -5.68
C ARG A 15 0.42 -11.87 -6.04
N ASP A 16 -0.64 -12.50 -6.56
CA ASP A 16 -0.60 -13.90 -6.98
C ASP A 16 0.38 -14.11 -8.13
N ALA A 17 0.41 -13.22 -9.14
CA ALA A 17 1.37 -13.28 -10.23
C ALA A 17 2.83 -13.11 -9.74
N LYS A 18 3.08 -12.17 -8.81
CA LYS A 18 4.41 -11.97 -8.22
C LYS A 18 4.86 -13.18 -7.39
N GLU A 19 3.97 -13.76 -6.58
CA GLU A 19 4.26 -14.95 -5.80
C GLU A 19 4.48 -16.16 -6.70
N ALA A 20 3.67 -16.35 -7.75
CA ALA A 20 3.85 -17.41 -8.72
C ALA A 20 5.21 -17.30 -9.44
N ALA A 21 5.58 -16.10 -9.89
CA ALA A 21 6.88 -15.86 -10.53
C ALA A 21 8.06 -16.11 -9.56
N THR A 22 7.95 -15.64 -8.32
CA THR A 22 8.99 -15.84 -7.29
C THR A 22 9.13 -17.33 -6.94
N LYS A 23 8.01 -18.01 -6.75
CA LYS A 23 7.97 -19.45 -6.46
C LYS A 23 8.52 -20.28 -7.62
N ALA A 24 8.20 -19.94 -8.86
CA ALA A 24 8.75 -20.59 -10.04
C ALA A 24 10.27 -20.41 -10.15
N LYS A 25 10.78 -19.19 -9.95
CA LYS A 25 12.23 -18.91 -9.90
C LYS A 25 12.91 -19.69 -8.77
N TRP A 26 12.28 -19.78 -7.61
CA TRP A 26 12.81 -20.52 -6.47
C TRP A 26 12.93 -22.02 -6.78
N TYR A 27 11.89 -22.64 -7.36
CA TYR A 27 11.95 -24.05 -7.75
C TYR A 27 12.95 -24.31 -8.89
N ALA A 28 13.11 -23.39 -9.83
CA ALA A 28 14.13 -23.51 -10.87
C ALA A 28 15.55 -23.47 -10.29
N ALA A 29 15.79 -22.67 -9.24
CA ALA A 29 17.06 -22.61 -8.53
C ALA A 29 17.26 -23.78 -7.54
N HIS A 30 16.19 -24.43 -7.10
CA HIS A 30 16.21 -25.54 -6.13
C HIS A 30 15.52 -26.79 -6.72
N PRO A 31 16.07 -27.40 -7.78
CA PRO A 31 15.51 -28.60 -8.37
C PRO A 31 15.48 -29.75 -7.35
N ASP A 32 14.44 -30.57 -7.41
CA ASP A 32 14.30 -31.74 -6.55
C ASP A 32 15.19 -32.88 -7.05
N ASN A 33 16.42 -32.94 -6.52
CA ASN A 33 17.41 -33.96 -6.85
C ASN A 33 17.24 -35.27 -6.05
N ARG A 34 16.12 -35.46 -5.33
CA ARG A 34 15.90 -36.66 -4.50
C ARG A 34 15.77 -37.91 -5.35
N SER A 35 16.52 -38.95 -4.98
CA SER A 35 16.40 -40.27 -5.59
C SER A 35 15.09 -40.96 -5.20
N TRP A 36 14.75 -42.04 -5.92
CA TRP A 36 13.59 -42.88 -5.59
C TRP A 36 13.66 -43.43 -4.14
N TRP A 37 14.86 -43.81 -3.67
CA TRP A 37 15.08 -44.27 -2.30
C TRP A 37 14.89 -43.16 -1.26
N ASP A 38 15.25 -41.92 -1.57
CA ASP A 38 15.02 -40.77 -0.68
C ASP A 38 13.53 -40.49 -0.48
N LYS A 39 12.74 -40.64 -1.55
CA LYS A 39 11.28 -40.51 -1.52
C LYS A 39 10.65 -41.63 -0.67
N LEU A 40 11.14 -42.86 -0.81
CA LEU A 40 10.68 -44.01 0.01
C LEU A 40 10.95 -43.78 1.51
N ARG A 41 12.09 -43.18 1.87
CA ARG A 41 12.44 -42.81 3.25
C ARG A 41 11.76 -41.53 3.76
N LYS A 42 10.79 -40.99 3.02
CA LYS A 42 10.03 -39.77 3.37
C LYS A 42 10.90 -38.54 3.63
N ARG A 43 12.07 -38.43 2.97
CA ARG A 43 12.87 -37.19 3.03
C ARG A 43 12.07 -36.04 2.43
N LYS A 44 12.02 -34.89 3.10
CA LYS A 44 11.22 -33.74 2.67
C LYS A 44 11.75 -33.15 1.35
N PRO A 45 10.88 -32.76 0.41
CA PRO A 45 11.28 -32.00 -0.78
C PRO A 45 11.83 -30.62 -0.41
N PRO A 46 12.57 -29.97 -1.34
CA PRO A 46 12.75 -28.53 -1.28
C PRO A 46 11.39 -27.84 -1.16
N SER A 47 11.19 -27.11 -0.07
CA SER A 47 9.97 -26.34 0.19
C SER A 47 10.24 -24.86 -0.05
N TYR A 48 9.38 -24.22 -0.83
CA TYR A 48 9.49 -22.79 -1.08
C TYR A 48 9.50 -21.99 0.23
N ILE A 49 10.48 -21.11 0.35
CA ILE A 49 10.56 -20.09 1.39
C ILE A 49 10.57 -18.74 0.68
N ARG A 50 9.66 -17.84 1.07
CA ARG A 50 9.63 -16.49 0.50
C ARG A 50 10.94 -15.76 0.86
N PRO A 51 11.66 -15.19 -0.11
CA PRO A 51 12.82 -14.35 0.17
C PRO A 51 12.44 -13.14 1.03
N ALA A 52 13.24 -12.83 2.05
CA ALA A 52 12.99 -11.68 2.92
C ALA A 52 13.06 -10.34 2.16
N ASP A 53 13.94 -10.25 1.18
CA ASP A 53 14.26 -8.99 0.47
C ASP A 53 13.40 -8.77 -0.78
N SER A 54 12.27 -9.48 -0.92
CA SER A 54 11.38 -9.26 -2.06
C SER A 54 10.75 -7.86 -1.98
N PRO A 55 10.89 -7.01 -3.01
CA PRO A 55 10.32 -5.67 -3.00
C PRO A 55 8.79 -5.72 -2.89
N PHE A 56 8.25 -4.89 -2.01
CA PHE A 56 6.80 -4.71 -1.89
C PHE A 56 6.30 -3.85 -3.05
N THR A 57 5.47 -4.42 -3.92
CA THR A 57 4.95 -3.75 -5.12
C THR A 57 3.45 -3.93 -5.23
N TYR A 58 2.77 -2.98 -5.85
CA TYR A 58 1.32 -2.95 -6.05
C TYR A 58 0.99 -2.33 -7.41
N PRO A 59 -0.20 -2.61 -7.97
CA PRO A 59 -0.66 -1.94 -9.16
C PRO A 59 -0.90 -0.44 -8.87
N PRO A 60 -0.76 0.43 -9.89
CA PRO A 60 -1.16 1.83 -9.77
C PRO A 60 -2.63 1.94 -9.34
N PHE A 61 -2.90 2.89 -8.45
CA PHE A 61 -4.25 3.20 -8.00
C PHE A 61 -4.83 4.32 -8.86
N GLU A 62 -5.97 4.04 -9.47
CA GLU A 62 -6.75 4.99 -10.25
C GLU A 62 -8.18 4.99 -9.72
N PRO A 63 -8.62 6.06 -9.04
CA PRO A 63 -9.99 6.15 -8.56
C PRO A 63 -10.97 6.23 -9.75
N THR A 64 -12.14 5.62 -9.59
CA THR A 64 -13.23 5.81 -10.57
C THR A 64 -13.72 7.26 -10.53
N PRO A 65 -14.39 7.78 -11.58
CA PRO A 65 -14.93 9.14 -11.57
C PRO A 65 -15.86 9.42 -10.37
N GLU A 66 -16.70 8.45 -10.00
CA GLU A 66 -17.56 8.54 -8.82
C GLU A 66 -16.74 8.58 -7.52
N GLN A 67 -15.72 7.72 -7.41
CA GLN A 67 -14.85 7.71 -6.25
C GLN A 67 -14.08 9.02 -6.12
N GLN A 68 -13.54 9.53 -7.22
CA GLN A 68 -12.85 10.82 -7.28
C GLN A 68 -13.77 11.95 -6.81
N GLN A 69 -15.01 12.01 -7.30
CA GLN A 69 -15.99 12.98 -6.85
C GLN A 69 -16.31 12.86 -5.35
N ASN A 70 -16.42 11.64 -4.83
CA ASN A 70 -16.65 11.41 -3.41
C ASN A 70 -15.44 11.84 -2.56
N MET A 71 -14.22 11.57 -3.02
CA MET A 71 -12.99 12.00 -2.36
C MET A 71 -12.89 13.52 -2.33
N GLU A 72 -13.20 14.21 -3.42
CA GLU A 72 -13.23 15.68 -3.49
C GLU A 72 -14.25 16.29 -2.52
N ARG A 73 -15.45 15.71 -2.44
CA ARG A 73 -16.49 16.15 -1.48
C ARG A 73 -16.03 15.96 -0.04
N LEU A 74 -15.42 14.82 0.28
CA LEU A 74 -14.87 14.55 1.61
C LEU A 74 -13.73 15.53 1.95
N SER A 75 -12.82 15.78 1.01
CA SER A 75 -11.76 16.78 1.18
C SER A 75 -12.35 18.17 1.48
N ALA A 76 -13.40 18.57 0.76
CA ALA A 76 -14.06 19.85 1.00
C ALA A 76 -14.73 19.92 2.39
N ILE A 77 -15.36 18.83 2.85
CA ILE A 77 -15.95 18.76 4.20
C ILE A 77 -14.87 18.88 5.28
N LEU A 78 -13.75 18.16 5.12
CA LEU A 78 -12.67 18.17 6.10
C LEU A 78 -11.92 19.50 6.14
N ALA A 79 -11.73 20.15 4.98
CA ALA A 79 -11.07 21.46 4.89
C ALA A 79 -11.92 22.61 5.48
N ARG A 80 -13.25 22.48 5.51
CA ARG A 80 -14.16 23.51 6.05
C ARG A 80 -14.28 23.52 7.58
N ARG A 81 -13.83 22.47 8.27
CA ARG A 81 -13.95 22.38 9.73
C ARG A 81 -12.93 23.30 10.41
N ASP A 82 -13.37 24.03 11.43
CA ASP A 82 -12.64 25.11 12.12
C ASP A 82 -11.25 24.70 12.62
N GLY A 83 -10.38 25.70 12.89
CA GLY A 83 -8.94 25.51 13.14
C GLY A 83 -8.54 24.56 14.28
N GLU A 84 -9.42 24.27 15.25
CA GLU A 84 -9.19 23.20 16.24
C GLU A 84 -9.53 21.80 15.70
N SER A 85 -10.51 21.67 14.81
CA SER A 85 -10.87 20.41 14.12
C SER A 85 -9.92 20.09 12.98
N LEU A 86 -9.33 21.09 12.33
CA LEU A 86 -8.32 20.87 11.28
C LEU A 86 -7.14 20.04 11.81
N ARG A 87 -6.81 20.17 13.11
CA ARG A 87 -5.79 19.37 13.81
C ARG A 87 -6.10 17.87 13.78
N TRP A 88 -7.34 17.49 14.02
CA TRP A 88 -7.80 16.09 14.03
C TRP A 88 -8.02 15.52 12.62
N HIS A 89 -8.08 16.39 11.62
CA HIS A 89 -8.42 16.03 10.24
C HIS A 89 -7.26 16.20 9.26
N ALA A 90 -6.13 16.74 9.69
CA ALA A 90 -4.98 16.99 8.82
C ALA A 90 -4.46 15.69 8.18
N ILE A 91 -4.30 14.61 8.96
CA ILE A 91 -3.87 13.30 8.46
C ILE A 91 -4.88 12.76 7.42
N PRO A 92 -6.18 12.58 7.74
CA PRO A 92 -7.16 12.12 6.74
C PRO A 92 -7.27 13.03 5.50
N LEU A 93 -7.13 14.35 5.66
CA LEU A 93 -7.20 15.32 4.57
C LEU A 93 -5.98 15.21 3.66
N ALA A 94 -4.78 15.10 4.23
CA ALA A 94 -3.55 14.90 3.48
C ALA A 94 -3.56 13.57 2.71
N GLU A 95 -4.06 12.49 3.33
CA GLU A 95 -4.24 11.21 2.64
C GLU A 95 -5.21 11.33 1.47
N LEU A 96 -6.36 11.98 1.63
CA LEU A 96 -7.31 12.19 0.55
C LEU A 96 -6.71 12.99 -0.61
N TYR A 97 -5.96 14.05 -0.32
CA TYR A 97 -5.28 14.82 -1.36
C TYR A 97 -4.21 13.99 -2.07
N ARG A 98 -3.39 13.25 -1.33
CA ARG A 98 -2.37 12.36 -1.89
C ARG A 98 -2.98 11.30 -2.81
N GLU A 99 -4.06 10.64 -2.39
CA GLU A 99 -4.74 9.61 -3.19
C GLU A 99 -5.44 10.18 -4.44
N GLN A 100 -5.77 11.47 -4.45
CA GLN A 100 -6.25 12.21 -5.63
C GLN A 100 -5.10 12.70 -6.54
N GLY A 101 -3.84 12.44 -6.19
CA GLY A 101 -2.66 12.97 -6.89
C GLY A 101 -2.37 14.46 -6.63
N ARG A 102 -3.05 15.07 -5.66
CA ARG A 102 -2.91 16.49 -5.25
C ARG A 102 -1.81 16.63 -4.20
N PHE A 103 -0.60 16.22 -4.56
CA PHE A 103 0.53 16.09 -3.63
C PHE A 103 0.95 17.42 -3.00
N GLU A 104 0.88 18.51 -3.75
CA GLU A 104 1.26 19.83 -3.27
C GLU A 104 0.30 20.33 -2.18
N GLU A 105 -0.99 20.00 -2.28
CA GLU A 105 -1.98 20.34 -1.25
C GLU A 105 -1.86 19.41 -0.04
N ALA A 106 -1.59 18.13 -0.28
CA ALA A 106 -1.28 17.18 0.80
C ALA A 106 -0.09 17.65 1.63
N GLN A 107 1.00 18.11 1.00
CA GLN A 107 2.18 18.61 1.69
C GLN A 107 1.86 19.83 2.55
N ARG A 108 1.11 20.82 2.01
CA ARG A 108 0.72 22.01 2.79
C ARG A 108 -0.08 21.68 4.05
N VAL A 109 -0.97 20.69 3.97
CA VAL A 109 -1.74 20.22 5.14
C VAL A 109 -0.82 19.56 6.16
N MET A 110 0.13 18.73 5.71
CA MET A 110 1.10 18.07 6.59
C MET A 110 2.05 19.06 7.28
N ASP A 111 2.51 20.11 6.59
CA ASP A 111 3.39 21.14 7.16
C ASP A 111 2.73 21.89 8.34
N VAL A 112 1.39 22.00 8.33
CA VAL A 112 0.61 22.59 9.43
C VAL A 112 0.50 21.61 10.61
N ALA A 113 0.49 20.30 10.35
CA ALA A 113 0.36 19.24 11.35
C ALA A 113 1.69 18.85 12.03
N GLU A 114 2.80 18.88 11.29
CA GLU A 114 4.13 18.39 11.73
C GLU A 114 4.71 19.16 12.93
N LYS A 115 4.14 20.31 13.30
CA LYS A 115 4.61 21.14 14.42
C LYS A 115 4.44 20.54 15.82
N ARG A 116 3.83 19.35 15.99
CA ARG A 116 3.49 18.84 17.35
C ARG A 116 3.63 17.34 17.62
N GLU A 117 3.71 16.46 16.62
CA GLU A 117 3.70 15.01 16.85
C GLU A 117 4.78 14.29 16.06
N ASP A 118 5.65 13.58 16.77
CA ASP A 118 6.66 12.70 16.21
C ASP A 118 6.05 11.29 15.99
N ASP A 119 4.94 11.24 15.24
CA ASP A 119 4.17 10.01 15.00
C ASP A 119 4.67 9.27 13.73
N VAL A 120 4.71 7.94 13.81
CA VAL A 120 5.06 7.03 12.72
C VAL A 120 4.16 7.25 11.52
N THR A 121 2.87 7.53 11.74
CA THR A 121 1.89 7.81 10.70
C THR A 121 2.24 9.07 9.90
N VAL A 122 2.65 10.13 10.59
CA VAL A 122 3.06 11.41 9.97
C VAL A 122 4.29 11.20 9.09
N ARG A 123 5.33 10.52 9.60
CA ARG A 123 6.55 10.22 8.84
C ARG A 123 6.25 9.41 7.59
N LEU A 124 5.35 8.44 7.70
CA LEU A 124 4.97 7.56 6.60
C LEU A 124 4.20 8.32 5.51
N ILE A 125 3.19 9.10 5.88
CA ILE A 125 2.41 9.90 4.93
C ILE A 125 3.29 10.94 4.25
N SER A 126 4.14 11.64 5.00
CA SER A 126 5.11 12.59 4.44
C SER A 126 6.06 11.93 3.43
N ARG A 127 6.52 10.69 3.69
CA ARG A 127 7.31 9.93 2.72
C ARG A 127 6.53 9.63 1.44
N LEU A 128 5.30 9.14 1.57
CA LEU A 128 4.48 8.79 0.39
C LEU A 128 4.11 10.00 -0.46
N ILE A 129 3.89 11.17 0.16
CA ILE A 129 3.68 12.43 -0.55
C ILE A 129 4.94 12.79 -1.37
N LYS A 130 6.13 12.69 -0.77
CA LYS A 130 7.41 12.94 -1.45
C LYS A 130 7.67 11.96 -2.60
N GLU A 131 7.31 10.70 -2.43
CA GLU A 131 7.41 9.65 -3.45
C GLU A 131 6.33 9.77 -4.54
N ARG A 132 5.39 10.72 -4.40
CA ARG A 132 4.20 10.90 -5.26
C ARG A 132 3.41 9.61 -5.44
N ASP A 133 3.32 8.81 -4.38
CA ASP A 133 2.53 7.59 -4.38
C ASP A 133 1.08 7.91 -4.03
N ALA A 134 0.15 7.62 -4.95
CA ALA A 134 -1.28 7.80 -4.76
C ALA A 134 -1.97 6.52 -4.23
N ALA A 135 -1.25 5.41 -4.08
CA ALA A 135 -1.85 4.16 -3.67
C ALA A 135 -2.43 4.24 -2.25
N PRO A 136 -3.65 3.72 -2.03
CA PRO A 136 -4.29 3.75 -0.73
C PRO A 136 -3.60 2.77 0.21
N MET A 137 -3.10 3.29 1.33
CA MET A 137 -2.35 2.51 2.32
C MET A 137 -3.20 2.34 3.57
N ARG A 138 -3.29 1.11 4.08
CA ARG A 138 -3.95 0.85 5.36
C ARG A 138 -2.87 0.65 6.42
N TYR A 139 -2.76 1.61 7.33
CA TYR A 139 -1.94 1.43 8.53
C TYR A 139 -2.77 0.72 9.60
N ARG A 140 -2.13 -0.17 10.34
CA ARG A 140 -2.63 -0.57 11.65
C ARG A 140 -2.23 0.55 12.61
N MET A 141 -3.22 1.32 13.05
CA MET A 141 -3.11 2.10 14.29
C MET A 141 -3.09 1.14 15.48
#